data_AF-A0A0J6FB58-F1
#
_entry.id   AF-A0A0J6FB58-F1
#
_cell.length_a   1.000
_cell.length_b   1.000
_cell.length_c   1.000
_cell.angle_alpha   90.00
_cell.angle_beta   90.00
_cell.angle_gamma   90.00
#
_symmetry.space_group_name_H-M   'P 1'
#
loop_
_entity.id
_entity.type
_entity.pdbx_description
1 polymer ?
#
loop_
_entity_poly.entity_id
_entity_poly.type
_entity_poly.pdbx_seq_one_letter_code
_entity_poly.pdbx_strand_id
1 'polypeptide(L)'
;MKIKVIDIFRDKFTGEVYNPGTILDFEDETRVKDLSERKLAEVIEEKKASKGIFLFEQEFEKKDVVEALKSIGVSVTANMREGTLLSKVGELDEEKTSALKEALGIE
;
A
#
# COMPACT_ATOMS: atom_id res chain seq x y z
N MET A 1 13.40 -3.80 3.95
CA MET A 1 13.20 -3.11 2.65
C MET A 1 13.53 -4.10 1.56
N LYS A 2 12.58 -4.40 0.68
CA LYS A 2 12.87 -5.27 -0.46
C LYS A 2 13.42 -4.46 -1.62
N ILE A 3 14.47 -5.00 -2.22
CA ILE A 3 15.06 -4.49 -3.45
C ILE A 3 15.06 -5.60 -4.50
N LYS A 4 14.95 -5.18 -5.76
CA LYS A 4 15.03 -6.02 -6.93
C LYS A 4 16.34 -5.69 -7.59
N VAL A 5 17.22 -6.66 -7.70
CA VAL A 5 18.48 -6.51 -8.41
C VAL A 5 18.17 -6.23 -9.88
N ILE A 6 18.76 -5.17 -10.43
CA ILE A 6 18.59 -4.77 -11.83
C ILE A 6 19.85 -4.99 -12.65
N ASP A 7 21.01 -5.09 -12.00
CA ASP A 7 22.30 -5.35 -12.63
C ASP A 7 23.10 -6.36 -11.81
N ILE A 8 24.01 -7.12 -12.44
CA ILE A 8 24.76 -8.17 -11.75
C ILE A 8 25.78 -7.52 -10.82
N PHE A 9 25.71 -7.80 -9.52
CA PHE A 9 26.72 -7.34 -8.57
C PHE A 9 27.12 -8.41 -7.58
N ARG A 10 28.35 -8.29 -7.08
CA ARG A 10 28.86 -9.13 -5.99
C ARG A 10 28.72 -8.40 -4.68
N ASP A 11 28.07 -9.05 -3.74
CA ASP A 11 27.88 -8.52 -2.40
C ASP A 11 29.18 -8.56 -1.59
N LYS A 12 29.50 -7.44 -0.96
CA LYS A 12 30.71 -7.31 -0.13
C LYS A 12 30.60 -7.95 1.25
N PHE A 13 29.38 -8.23 1.73
CA PHE A 13 29.13 -8.75 3.08
C PHE A 13 28.94 -10.26 3.07
N THR A 14 28.17 -10.80 2.11
CA THR A 14 27.96 -12.24 1.96
C THR A 14 28.94 -12.88 0.97
N GLY A 15 29.55 -12.08 0.09
CA GLY A 15 30.44 -12.56 -0.96
C GLY A 15 29.70 -13.18 -2.17
N GLU A 16 28.37 -13.24 -2.11
CA GLU A 16 27.50 -13.83 -3.13
C GLU A 16 27.36 -12.93 -4.36
N VAL A 17 27.10 -13.53 -5.51
CA VAL A 17 26.83 -12.79 -6.75
C VAL A 17 25.33 -12.84 -7.01
N TYR A 18 24.71 -11.67 -7.03
CA TYR A 18 23.29 -11.53 -7.32
C TYR A 18 23.07 -11.18 -8.78
N ASN A 19 22.06 -11.81 -9.37
CA ASN A 19 21.71 -11.62 -10.77
C ASN A 19 20.50 -10.68 -10.90
N PRO A 20 20.35 -9.97 -12.04
CA PRO A 20 19.17 -9.17 -12.31
C PRO A 20 17.90 -10.01 -12.19
N GLY A 21 16.89 -9.46 -11.53
CA GLY A 21 15.64 -10.14 -11.20
C GLY A 21 15.63 -10.81 -9.83
N THR A 22 16.77 -10.95 -9.13
CA THR A 22 16.80 -11.46 -7.75
C THR A 22 16.15 -10.45 -6.80
N ILE A 23 15.29 -10.93 -5.91
CA ILE A 23 14.67 -10.12 -4.86
C ILE A 23 15.45 -10.35 -3.57
N LEU A 24 15.91 -9.28 -2.95
CA LEU A 24 16.67 -9.30 -1.71
C LEU A 24 15.96 -8.45 -0.67
N ASP A 25 15.91 -8.94 0.57
CA ASP A 25 15.39 -8.18 1.70
C ASP A 25 16.56 -7.67 2.54
N PHE A 26 16.62 -6.36 2.73
CA PHE A 26 17.64 -5.69 3.54
C PHE A 26 16.97 -4.88 4.64
N GLU A 27 17.43 -5.03 5.88
CA GLU A 27 17.00 -4.19 7.00
C GLU A 27 17.69 -2.81 6.99
N ASP A 28 18.89 -2.71 6.40
CA ASP A 28 19.68 -1.47 6.33
C ASP A 28 19.27 -0.54 5.16
N GLU A 29 18.60 0.57 5.50
CA GLU A 29 18.17 1.60 4.53
C GLU A 29 19.35 2.26 3.80
N THR A 30 20.50 2.42 4.45
CA THR A 30 21.71 2.99 3.85
C THR A 30 22.30 2.11 2.76
N ARG A 31 22.22 0.78 2.94
CA ARG A 31 22.69 -0.21 1.97
C ARG A 31 21.77 -0.28 0.75
N VAL A 32 20.46 -0.21 0.99
CA VAL A 32 19.44 -0.11 -0.06
C VAL A 32 19.65 1.14 -0.91
N LYS A 33 19.94 2.27 -0.27
CA LYS A 33 20.20 3.54 -0.96
C LYS A 33 21.47 3.50 -1.80
N ASP A 34 22.57 2.95 -1.28
CA ASP A 34 23.82 2.77 -2.05
C ASP A 34 23.61 1.93 -3.32
N LEU A 35 22.88 0.81 -3.20
CA LEU A 35 22.58 -0.08 -4.33
C LEU A 35 21.67 0.60 -5.36
N SER A 36 20.75 1.46 -4.90
CA SER A 36 19.88 2.25 -5.77
C SER A 36 20.61 3.40 -6.47
N GLU A 37 21.48 4.14 -5.77
CA GLU A 37 22.32 5.20 -6.35
C GLU A 37 23.26 4.66 -7.43
N ARG A 38 23.77 3.44 -7.23
CA ARG A 38 24.63 2.75 -8.17
C ARG A 38 23.88 2.04 -9.31
N LYS A 39 22.54 2.12 -9.33
CA LYS A 39 21.67 1.42 -10.28
C LYS A 39 21.95 -0.09 -10.35
N LEU A 40 22.30 -0.70 -9.22
CA LEU A 40 22.52 -2.15 -9.10
C LEU A 40 21.25 -2.87 -8.66
N ALA A 41 20.42 -2.20 -7.87
CA ALA A 41 19.12 -2.70 -7.46
C ALA A 41 18.11 -1.55 -7.34
N GLU A 42 16.85 -1.86 -7.59
CA GLU A 42 15.73 -0.93 -7.45
C GLU A 42 14.93 -1.28 -6.19
N VAL A 43 14.53 -0.27 -5.42
CA VAL A 43 13.70 -0.47 -4.23
C VAL A 43 12.27 -0.80 -4.67
N ILE A 44 11.92 -2.08 -4.68
CA ILE A 44 10.56 -2.54 -5.00
C ILE A 44 9.60 -2.34 -3.83
N GLU A 45 10.12 -2.25 -2.60
CA GLU A 45 9.29 -2.10 -1.41
C GLU A 45 9.70 -0.86 -0.61
N GLU A 46 9.49 0.30 -1.24
CA GLU A 46 9.05 1.51 -0.53
C GLU A 46 7.52 1.62 -0.66
N LYS A 47 6.78 0.55 -0.36
CA LYS A 47 5.40 0.75 0.11
C LYS A 47 5.51 1.23 1.54
N LYS A 48 5.75 2.54 1.70
CA LYS A 48 4.85 3.32 2.55
C LYS A 48 3.46 3.04 2.00
N ALA A 49 2.85 1.95 2.46
CA ALA A 49 1.43 1.83 2.43
C ALA A 49 0.94 3.00 3.29
N SER A 50 0.68 4.15 2.66
CA SER A 50 -0.64 4.75 2.83
C SER A 50 -1.60 3.58 2.74
N LYS A 51 -1.92 3.01 3.90
CA LYS A 51 -2.83 1.91 4.08
C LYS A 51 -4.18 2.42 3.58
N GLY A 52 -4.36 2.32 2.27
CA GLY A 52 -5.64 2.51 1.65
C GLY A 52 -6.53 1.37 2.10
N ILE A 53 -7.80 1.69 2.32
CA ILE A 53 -8.82 0.71 2.60
C ILE A 53 -9.25 0.16 1.25
N PHE A 54 -9.14 -1.15 1.07
CA PHE A 54 -9.63 -1.84 -0.11
C PHE A 54 -11.15 -1.99 -0.02
N LEU A 55 -11.89 -1.28 -0.86
CA LEU A 55 -13.34 -1.34 -0.97
C LEU A 55 -13.73 -1.52 -2.43
N PHE A 56 -14.71 -2.38 -2.70
CA PHE A 56 -15.21 -2.59 -4.08
C PHE A 56 -14.10 -2.93 -5.09
N GLU A 57 -13.10 -3.72 -4.66
CA GLU A 57 -11.93 -4.10 -5.47
C GLU A 57 -11.00 -2.94 -5.88
N GLN A 58 -11.17 -1.76 -5.28
CA GLN A 58 -10.29 -0.60 -5.44
C GLN A 58 -9.68 -0.14 -4.11
N GLU A 59 -8.53 0.52 -4.18
CA GLU A 59 -7.83 1.06 -3.01
C GLU A 59 -8.22 2.54 -2.80
N PHE A 60 -8.76 2.87 -1.62
CA PHE A 60 -9.14 4.24 -1.26
C PHE A 60 -8.36 4.72 -0.04
N GLU A 61 -8.02 6.01 0.01
CA GLU A 61 -7.44 6.57 1.21
C GLU A 61 -8.43 6.54 2.38
N LYS A 62 -7.93 6.27 3.59
CA LYS A 62 -8.76 6.21 4.80
C LYS A 62 -9.58 7.49 5.03
N LYS A 63 -9.05 8.65 4.63
CA LYS A 63 -9.74 9.93 4.76
C LYS A 63 -10.97 9.98 3.85
N ASP A 64 -10.80 9.65 2.58
CA ASP A 64 -11.87 9.59 1.59
C ASP A 64 -12.96 8.61 1.98
N VAL A 65 -12.60 7.40 2.42
CA VAL A 65 -13.59 6.43 2.93
C VAL A 65 -14.36 6.98 4.12
N VAL A 66 -13.69 7.64 5.07
CA VAL A 66 -14.35 8.24 6.23
C VAL A 66 -15.25 9.41 5.83
N GLU A 67 -14.85 10.22 4.85
CA GLU A 67 -15.63 11.33 4.32
C GLU A 67 -16.86 10.84 3.55
N ALA A 68 -16.68 9.87 2.67
CA ALA A 68 -17.76 9.24 1.91
C ALA A 68 -18.78 8.56 2.83
N LEU A 69 -18.32 7.79 3.82
CA LEU A 69 -19.17 7.19 4.85
C LEU A 69 -19.92 8.25 5.67
N LYS A 70 -19.30 9.38 6.00
CA LYS A 70 -20.01 10.50 6.66
C LYS A 70 -21.04 11.15 5.74
N SER A 71 -20.73 11.29 4.46
CA SER A 71 -21.62 11.89 3.45
C SER A 71 -22.92 11.10 3.34
N ILE A 72 -22.84 9.76 3.38
CA ILE A 72 -24.02 8.87 3.36
C ILE A 72 -24.68 8.70 4.76
N GLY A 73 -24.26 9.47 5.76
CA GLY A 73 -24.85 9.46 7.11
C GLY A 73 -24.41 8.31 8.01
N VAL A 74 -23.31 7.61 7.69
CA VAL A 74 -22.76 6.55 8.55
C VAL A 74 -21.84 7.18 9.60
N SER A 75 -22.09 6.85 10.87
CA SER A 75 -21.26 7.31 11.99
C SER A 75 -19.88 6.65 11.96
N VAL A 76 -18.88 7.38 11.45
CA VAL A 76 -17.47 6.98 11.43
C VAL A 76 -16.55 8.11 11.89
N THR A 77 -15.38 7.74 12.42
CA THR A 77 -14.36 8.70 12.85
C THR A 77 -13.02 8.40 12.17
N ALA A 78 -12.22 9.44 11.94
CA ALA A 78 -10.89 9.29 11.30
C ALA A 78 -9.92 8.42 12.11
N ASN A 79 -10.15 8.28 13.43
CA ASN A 79 -9.39 7.41 14.32
C ASN A 79 -9.87 5.96 14.34
N MET A 80 -10.96 5.59 13.67
CA MET A 80 -11.41 4.19 13.57
C MET A 80 -10.37 3.31 12.88
N ARG A 81 -10.32 2.03 13.24
CA ARG A 81 -9.47 1.04 12.56
C ARG A 81 -10.07 0.67 11.20
N GLU A 82 -9.20 0.32 10.25
CA GLU A 82 -9.59 -0.05 8.88
C GLU A 82 -10.58 -1.22 8.86
N GLY A 83 -10.31 -2.26 9.66
CA GLY A 83 -11.24 -3.40 9.79
C GLY A 83 -12.63 -3.00 10.27
N THR A 84 -12.75 -2.00 11.14
CA THR A 84 -14.05 -1.48 11.60
C THR A 84 -14.79 -0.71 10.51
N LEU A 85 -14.06 0.03 9.67
CA LEU A 85 -14.64 0.73 8.52
C LEU A 85 -15.17 -0.28 7.50
N LEU A 86 -14.39 -1.33 7.21
CA LEU A 86 -14.79 -2.43 6.33
C LEU A 86 -16.04 -3.16 6.81
N SER A 87 -16.12 -3.48 8.11
CA SER A 87 -17.34 -4.08 8.69
C SER A 87 -18.56 -3.19 8.49
N LYS A 88 -18.43 -1.89 8.77
CA LYS A 88 -19.53 -0.93 8.56
C LYS A 88 -19.98 -0.89 7.11
N VAL A 89 -19.04 -0.91 6.16
CA VAL A 89 -19.37 -0.94 4.72
C VAL A 89 -20.09 -2.23 4.33
N GLY A 90 -19.66 -3.38 4.86
CA GLY A 90 -20.34 -4.66 4.64
C GLY A 90 -21.71 -4.78 5.30
N GLU A 91 -22.00 -3.96 6.31
CA GLU A 91 -23.31 -3.84 6.96
C GLU A 91 -24.24 -2.81 6.29
N LEU A 92 -23.79 -2.11 5.24
CA LEU A 92 -24.63 -1.14 4.54
C LEU A 92 -25.64 -1.84 3.63
N ASP A 93 -26.85 -1.26 3.58
CA ASP A 93 -27.86 -1.61 2.61
C ASP A 93 -27.42 -1.30 1.17
N GLU A 94 -28.09 -1.89 0.19
CA GLU A 94 -27.78 -1.70 -1.25
C GLU A 94 -27.87 -0.22 -1.68
N GLU A 95 -28.84 0.54 -1.16
CA GLU A 95 -28.97 1.98 -1.41
C GLU A 95 -27.75 2.76 -0.89
N LYS A 96 -27.32 2.48 0.34
CA LYS A 96 -26.17 3.17 0.96
C LYS A 96 -24.84 2.74 0.35
N THR A 97 -24.74 1.48 -0.04
CA THR A 97 -23.59 0.94 -0.77
C THR A 97 -23.44 1.64 -2.13
N SER A 98 -24.55 1.88 -2.83
CA SER A 98 -24.55 2.60 -4.10
C SER A 98 -24.16 4.07 -3.91
N ALA A 99 -24.73 4.74 -2.90
CA ALA A 99 -24.32 6.11 -2.56
C ALA A 99 -22.84 6.20 -2.12
N LEU A 100 -22.31 5.18 -1.45
CA LEU A 100 -20.89 5.13 -1.07
C LEU A 100 -19.99 4.98 -2.30
N LYS A 101 -20.36 4.12 -3.24
CA LYS A 101 -19.65 3.96 -4.52
C LYS A 101 -19.61 5.27 -5.29
N GLU A 102 -20.76 5.93 -5.42
CA GLU A 102 -20.88 7.23 -6.09
C GLU A 102 -20.03 8.31 -5.40
N ALA A 103 -20.06 8.36 -4.06
CA ALA A 103 -19.22 9.28 -3.27
C ALA A 103 -17.72 8.98 -3.39
N LEU A 104 -17.34 7.72 -3.66
CA LEU A 104 -15.97 7.31 -3.93
C LEU A 104 -15.60 7.40 -5.43
N GLY A 105 -16.51 7.85 -6.30
CA GLY A 105 -16.28 7.97 -7.75
C GLY A 105 -16.24 6.62 -8.48
N ILE A 106 -16.88 5.60 -7.92
CA ILE A 106 -17.05 4.27 -8.51
C ILE A 106 -18.41 4.26 -9.20
N GLU A 107 -18.42 4.44 -10.52
CA GLU A 107 -19.63 4.35 -11.38
C GLU A 107 -19.91 2.89 -11.79
#